data_AF-A0A3N5UWK8-F1
#
_entry.id   AF-A0A3N5UWK8-F1
#
_cell.length_a   1.000
_cell.length_b   1.000
_cell.length_c   1.000
_cell.angle_alpha   90.00
_cell.angle_beta   90.00
_cell.angle_gamma   90.00
#
_symmetry.space_group_name_H-M   'P 1'
#
loop_
_entity.id
_entity.type
_entity.pdbx_description
1 polymer ?
#
loop_
_entity_poly.entity_id
_entity_poly.type
_entity_poly.pdbx_seq_one_letter_code
_entity_poly.pdbx_strand_id
1 'polypeptide(L)'
;EAARDYCRNVKIVVSGGFNPEKTRRFEKLGVPVDIYAVGSWLFNNNGGTVTDFTGDVVRVKVHGEWIDMAKVGRKPLDNPNLERVW
;
A
#
# COMPACT_ATOMS: atom_id res chain seq x y z
N GLU A 1 33.92 1.73 0.70
CA GLU A 1 33.46 0.52 -0.04
C GLU A 1 32.27 -0.16 0.61
N ALA A 2 32.30 -0.47 1.91
CA ALA A 2 31.22 -1.16 2.63
C ALA A 2 29.79 -0.63 2.38
N ALA A 3 29.58 0.70 2.43
CA ALA A 3 28.26 1.28 2.16
C ALA A 3 27.76 1.03 0.72
N ARG A 4 28.67 1.00 -0.25
CA ARG A 4 28.34 0.71 -1.66
C ARG A 4 27.90 -0.74 -1.83
N ASP A 5 28.60 -1.66 -1.17
CA ASP A 5 28.27 -3.08 -1.21
C ASP A 5 26.97 -3.36 -0.48
N TYR A 6 26.73 -2.70 0.66
CA TYR A 6 25.43 -2.75 1.35
C TYR A 6 24.29 -2.34 0.41
N CYS A 7 24.37 -1.16 -0.21
CA CYS A 7 23.30 -0.66 -1.10
C CYS A 7 23.08 -1.56 -2.33
N ARG A 8 24.12 -2.20 -2.88
CA ARG A 8 23.98 -3.17 -3.99
C ARG A 8 23.22 -4.44 -3.59
N ASN A 9 23.24 -4.81 -2.32
CA ASN A 9 22.51 -5.97 -1.81
C ASN A 9 21.07 -5.63 -1.40
N VAL A 10 20.71 -4.35 -1.29
CA VAL A 10 19.33 -3.93 -1.03
C VAL A 10 18.45 -4.25 -2.24
N LYS A 11 17.29 -4.83 -1.97
CA LYS A 11 16.28 -5.17 -2.97
C LYS A 11 15.15 -4.14 -2.97
N ILE A 12 14.68 -3.79 -4.16
CA ILE A 12 13.60 -2.83 -4.37
C ILE A 12 12.35 -3.58 -4.84
N VAL A 13 11.32 -3.56 -3.99
CA VAL A 13 9.99 -4.06 -4.32
C VAL A 13 9.10 -2.88 -4.66
N VAL A 14 8.41 -2.96 -5.80
CA VAL A 14 7.45 -1.94 -6.21
C VAL A 14 6.04 -2.52 -6.19
N SER A 15 5.08 -1.71 -5.75
CA SER A 15 3.66 -2.05 -5.71
C SER A 15 2.82 -0.84 -6.12
N GLY A 16 1.50 -1.03 -6.24
CA GLY A 16 0.55 0.05 -6.54
C GLY A 16 0.23 0.19 -8.03
N GLY A 17 -0.94 -0.30 -8.42
CA GLY A 17 -1.48 -0.13 -9.77
C GLY A 17 -0.59 -0.67 -10.89
N PHE A 18 0.21 -1.69 -10.63
CA PHE A 18 1.00 -2.34 -11.68
C PHE A 18 0.11 -3.18 -12.59
N ASN A 19 0.36 -3.05 -13.88
CA ASN A 19 -0.25 -3.79 -14.98
C ASN A 19 0.85 -4.02 -16.05
N PRO A 20 0.61 -4.85 -17.09
CA PRO A 20 1.62 -5.16 -18.10
C PRO A 20 2.21 -3.94 -18.80
N GLU A 21 1.44 -2.88 -19.01
CA GLU A 21 1.93 -1.65 -19.64
C GLU A 21 2.92 -0.92 -18.73
N LYS A 22 2.57 -0.71 -17.45
CA LYS A 22 3.43 -0.06 -16.46
C LYS A 22 4.70 -0.88 -16.20
N THR A 23 4.59 -2.21 -16.11
CA THR A 23 5.75 -3.11 -15.96
C THR A 23 6.71 -2.97 -17.15
N ARG A 24 6.22 -3.07 -18.39
CA ARG A 24 7.06 -2.89 -19.59
C ARG A 24 7.73 -1.52 -19.65
N ARG A 25 7.03 -0.46 -19.20
CA ARG A 25 7.61 0.88 -19.12
C ARG A 25 8.76 0.94 -18.12
N PHE A 26 8.64 0.30 -16.97
CA PHE A 26 9.71 0.23 -15.96
C PHE A 26 10.94 -0.51 -16.48
N GLU A 27 10.73 -1.66 -17.12
CA GLU A 27 11.79 -2.44 -17.76
C GLU A 27 12.51 -1.65 -18.85
N LYS A 28 11.75 -0.98 -19.73
CA LYS A 28 12.32 -0.14 -20.80
C LYS A 28 13.14 1.04 -20.28
N LEU A 29 12.75 1.60 -19.13
CA LEU A 29 13.45 2.72 -18.49
C LEU A 29 14.62 2.26 -17.60
N GLY A 30 14.85 0.95 -17.46
CA GLY A 30 15.91 0.41 -16.61
C GLY A 30 15.74 0.79 -15.13
N VAL A 31 14.49 0.92 -14.65
CA VAL A 31 14.23 1.24 -13.24
C VAL A 31 14.77 0.11 -12.37
N PRO A 32 15.55 0.39 -11.31
CA PRO A 32 16.10 -0.65 -10.44
C PRO A 32 14.99 -1.26 -9.58
N VAL A 33 14.33 -2.28 -10.14
CA VAL A 33 13.28 -3.05 -9.48
C VAL A 33 13.69 -4.52 -9.48
N ASP A 34 13.61 -5.14 -8.32
CA ASP A 34 13.85 -6.58 -8.17
C ASP A 34 12.54 -7.38 -8.21
N ILE A 35 11.44 -6.81 -7.69
CA ILE A 35 10.15 -7.52 -7.56
C ILE A 35 8.98 -6.56 -7.85
N TYR A 36 8.03 -7.01 -8.68
CA TYR A 36 6.77 -6.33 -8.95
C TYR A 36 5.62 -7.01 -8.17
N ALA A 37 5.04 -6.31 -7.20
CA ALA A 37 3.85 -6.75 -6.48
C ALA A 37 2.59 -6.25 -7.18
N VAL A 38 1.84 -7.17 -7.79
CA VAL A 38 0.63 -6.89 -8.57
C VAL A 38 -0.62 -7.27 -7.77
N GLY A 39 -1.49 -6.29 -7.55
CA GLY A 39 -2.75 -6.44 -6.80
C GLY A 39 -3.97 -6.49 -7.72
N SER A 40 -4.79 -5.43 -7.71
CA SER A 40 -6.09 -5.34 -8.39
C SER A 40 -6.13 -5.75 -9.87
N TRP A 41 -5.00 -5.67 -10.59
CA TRP A 41 -4.91 -6.14 -11.97
C TRP A 41 -4.94 -7.68 -12.11
N LEU A 42 -4.48 -8.40 -11.10
CA LEU A 42 -4.52 -9.86 -11.05
C LEU A 42 -5.89 -10.38 -10.56
N PHE A 43 -6.56 -9.61 -9.70
CA PHE A 43 -7.88 -9.97 -9.16
C PHE A 43 -9.02 -9.48 -10.07
N ASN A 44 -10.20 -10.07 -9.92
CA ASN A 44 -11.42 -9.56 -10.58
C ASN A 44 -11.95 -8.32 -9.86
N ASN A 45 -11.18 -7.23 -9.86
CA ASN A 45 -11.55 -5.94 -9.27
C ASN A 45 -11.73 -4.92 -10.39
N ASN A 46 -12.78 -5.10 -11.20
CA ASN A 46 -13.07 -4.28 -12.37
C ASN A 46 -14.59 -4.14 -12.59
N GLY A 47 -15.02 -3.09 -13.28
CA GLY A 47 -16.44 -2.88 -13.60
C GLY A 47 -17.36 -2.96 -12.37
N GLY A 48 -18.27 -3.94 -12.35
CA GLY A 48 -19.22 -4.15 -11.26
C GLY A 48 -18.68 -4.93 -10.05
N THR A 49 -17.47 -5.46 -10.10
CA THR A 49 -16.85 -6.22 -8.99
C THR A 49 -15.87 -5.37 -8.17
N VAL A 50 -15.91 -4.05 -8.36
CA VAL A 50 -15.05 -3.12 -7.63
C VAL A 50 -15.39 -3.17 -6.14
N THR A 51 -14.39 -3.49 -5.33
CA THR A 51 -14.50 -3.57 -3.87
C THR A 51 -13.42 -2.73 -3.20
N ASP A 52 -13.24 -1.50 -3.68
CA ASP A 52 -12.20 -0.57 -3.25
C ASP A 52 -12.53 0.11 -1.92
N PHE A 53 -12.45 -0.65 -0.82
CA PHE A 53 -12.48 -0.12 0.54
C PHE A 53 -11.09 -0.14 1.16
N THR A 54 -10.77 0.88 1.95
CA THR A 54 -9.49 0.96 2.66
C THR A 54 -9.71 0.89 4.16
N GLY A 55 -8.98 -0.01 4.83
CA GLY A 55 -8.80 0.01 6.28
C GLY A 55 -7.48 0.68 6.62
N ASP A 56 -7.54 1.84 7.29
CA ASP A 56 -6.36 2.57 7.72
C ASP A 56 -6.29 2.58 9.26
N VAL A 57 -5.10 2.32 9.80
CA VAL A 57 -4.81 2.70 11.19
C VAL A 57 -4.68 4.23 11.21
N VAL A 58 -5.58 4.86 11.98
CA VAL A 58 -5.68 6.32 12.10
C VAL A 58 -5.58 6.81 13.54
N ARG A 59 -5.80 5.91 14.52
CA ARG A 59 -5.56 6.14 15.94
C ARG A 59 -4.95 4.90 16.58
N VAL A 60 -4.14 5.11 17.61
CA VAL A 60 -3.61 4.05 18.48
C VAL A 60 -3.96 4.35 19.93
N LYS A 61 -4.26 3.32 20.73
CA LYS A 61 -4.58 3.50 22.15
C LYS A 61 -3.34 3.25 23.00
N VAL A 62 -2.89 4.27 23.72
CA VAL A 62 -1.69 4.23 24.58
C VAL A 62 -2.07 4.72 25.97
N HIS A 63 -1.79 3.93 27.01
CA HIS A 63 -2.15 4.23 28.41
C HIS A 63 -3.63 4.62 28.63
N GLY A 64 -4.54 4.06 27.84
CA GLY A 64 -5.98 4.34 27.95
C GLY A 64 -6.47 5.50 27.06
N GLU A 65 -5.56 6.29 26.50
CA GLU A 65 -5.87 7.45 25.66
C GLU A 65 -5.71 7.13 24.17
N TRP A 66 -6.56 7.74 23.34
CA TRP A 66 -6.45 7.63 21.89
C TRP A 66 -5.52 8.72 21.35
N ILE A 67 -4.52 8.31 20.58
CA ILE A 67 -3.55 9.18 19.91
C ILE A 67 -3.77 9.09 18.41
N ASP A 68 -4.00 10.22 17.75
CA ASP A 68 -4.11 10.29 16.30
C ASP A 68 -2.76 9.95 15.65
N MET A 69 -2.77 8.98 14.74
CA MET A 69 -1.60 8.48 14.04
C MET A 69 -2.02 8.00 12.65
N ALA A 70 -2.41 8.96 11.81
CA ALA A 70 -2.89 8.69 10.46
C ALA A 70 -1.82 9.02 9.41
N LYS A 71 -1.85 8.30 8.28
CA LYS A 71 -1.13 8.75 7.07
C LYS A 71 -1.70 10.09 6.62
N VAL A 72 -0.87 10.94 6.03
CA VAL A 72 -1.32 12.24 5.47
C VAL A 72 -2.49 12.00 4.51
N GLY A 73 -3.56 12.78 4.68
CA GLY A 73 -4.81 12.65 3.92
C GLY A 73 -5.82 11.65 4.50
N ARG A 74 -5.48 10.92 5.57
CA ARG A 74 -6.39 10.06 6.33
C ARG A 74 -6.72 10.70 7.68
N LYS A 75 -7.89 10.35 8.22
CA LYS A 75 -8.33 10.76 9.55
C LYS A 75 -9.30 9.71 10.09
N PRO A 76 -9.49 9.63 11.40
CA PRO A 76 -10.61 8.91 11.96
C PRO A 76 -11.93 9.44 11.40
N LEU A 77 -12.79 8.49 11.00
CA LEU A 77 -14.15 8.76 10.53
C LEU A 77 -15.12 8.07 11.47
N ASP A 78 -16.05 8.83 12.02
CA ASP A 78 -17.17 8.27 12.78
C ASP A 78 -18.27 7.89 11.79
N ASN A 79 -18.85 6.71 11.96
CA ASN A 79 -20.00 6.28 11.19
C ASN A 79 -21.08 5.82 12.18
N PRO A 80 -22.23 6.52 12.25
CA PRO A 80 -23.28 6.23 13.24
C PRO A 80 -23.94 4.86 13.02
N ASN A 81 -23.77 4.25 11.84
CA ASN A 81 -24.30 2.92 11.55
C ASN A 81 -23.33 1.79 11.94
N LEU A 82 -22.10 2.10 12.39
CA LEU A 82 -21.19 1.08 12.88
C LEU A 82 -21.54 0.69 14.30
N GLU A 83 -21.80 -0.60 14.49
CA GLU A 83 -21.88 -1.22 15.80
C GLU A 83 -20.71 -2.17 16.00
N ARG A 84 -20.35 -2.39 17.27
CA ARG A 84 -19.28 -3.31 17.60
C ARG A 84 -19.84 -4.73 17.55
N VAL A 85 -19.46 -5.49 16.54
CA VAL A 85 -19.86 -6.90 16.33
C VAL A 85 -18.84 -7.83 17.00
N TRP A 86 -19.31 -8.76 17.82
CA TRP A 86 -18.52 -9.88 18.37
C TRP A 86 -19.32 -11.17 18.36
#